data_AF-A0A9X6XQ62-F1
#
_entry.id   AF-A0A9X6XQ62-F1
#
_cell.length_a   1.000
_cell.length_b   1.000
_cell.length_c   1.000
_cell.angle_alpha   90.00
_cell.angle_beta   90.00
_cell.angle_gamma   90.00
#
_symmetry.space_group_name_H-M   'P 1'
#
loop_
_entity.id
_entity.type
_entity.pdbx_description
1 polymer ?
#
loop_
_entity_poly.entity_id
_entity_poly.type
_entity_poly.pdbx_seq_one_letter_code
_entity_poly.pdbx_strand_id
1 'polypeptide(L)' 'MDKTIVFRIVGINLDYRTGQQILIDGVEGKITSLRSIKALGGGEYEIIGRYKPNVNYVDQLLTQFRRNK' A
#
# COMPACT_ATOMS: atom_id res chain seq x y z
N MET A 1 13.66 5.78 -11.52
CA MET A 1 13.04 6.75 -10.60
C MET A 1 12.45 5.96 -9.43
N ASP A 2 12.81 6.29 -8.19
CA ASP A 2 12.36 5.56 -7.02
C ASP A 2 10.89 5.93 -6.70
N LYS A 3 9.94 5.18 -7.29
CA LYS A 3 8.51 5.51 -7.17
C LYS A 3 8.01 5.05 -5.80
N THR A 4 7.65 6.01 -4.96
CA THR A 4 6.94 5.76 -3.71
C THR A 4 5.46 6.01 -3.93
N ILE A 5 4.61 5.10 -3.45
CA ILE A 5 3.16 5.21 -3.56
C ILE A 5 2.59 5.54 -2.19
N VAL A 6 1.60 6.44 -2.15
CA VAL A 6 0.81 6.73 -0.95
C VAL A 6 -0.36 5.76 -0.91
N PHE A 7 -0.58 5.11 0.23
CA PHE A 7 -1.72 4.23 0.44
C PHE A 7 -2.60 4.74 1.58
N ARG A 8 -3.88 4.40 1.49
CA ARG A 8 -4.89 4.63 2.53
C ARG A 8 -5.63 3.31 2.75
N ILE A 9 -5.63 2.82 3.98
CA ILE A 9 -6.35 1.61 4.38
C ILE A 9 -7.30 1.99 5.51
N VAL A 10 -8.52 1.45 5.46
CA VAL A 10 -9.54 1.59 6.51
C VAL A 10 -9.95 0.20 6.95
N GLY A 11 -10.02 -0.03 8.26
CA GLY A 11 -10.50 -1.30 8.81
C GLY A 11 -10.30 -1.44 10.32
N ILE A 12 -10.65 -2.61 10.82
CA ILE A 12 -10.54 -3.00 12.23
C ILE A 12 -9.26 -3.85 12.39
N ASN A 13 -8.59 -3.77 13.56
CA ASN A 13 -7.39 -4.55 13.88
C ASN A 13 -6.24 -4.41 12.86
N LEU A 14 -5.94 -3.18 12.47
CA LEU A 14 -4.84 -2.89 11.55
C LEU A 14 -3.49 -2.94 12.28
N ASP A 15 -2.62 -3.90 11.93
CA ASP A 15 -1.22 -3.96 12.39
C ASP A 15 -0.28 -3.77 11.20
N TYR A 16 -0.05 -2.50 10.85
CA TYR A 16 0.93 -2.10 9.84
C TYR A 16 2.13 -1.44 10.49
N ARG A 17 3.33 -1.77 10.00
CA ARG A 17 4.59 -1.24 10.53
C ARG A 17 5.53 -0.80 9.42
N THR A 18 6.32 0.25 9.68
CA THR A 18 7.39 0.65 8.77
C THR A 18 8.35 -0.52 8.58
N GLY A 19 8.70 -0.79 7.33
CA GLY A 19 9.57 -1.88 6.92
C GLY A 19 8.87 -3.22 6.67
N GLN A 20 7.59 -3.34 7.01
CA GLN A 20 6.78 -4.51 6.66
C GLN A 20 6.60 -4.62 5.13
N GLN A 21 6.66 -5.85 4.62
CA GLN A 21 6.27 -6.15 3.25
C GLN A 21 4.75 -6.26 3.16
N ILE A 22 4.17 -5.62 2.15
CA ILE A 22 2.72 -5.62 1.91
C ILE A 22 2.45 -5.81 0.41
N LEU A 23 1.24 -6.28 0.10
CA LEU A 23 0.71 -6.40 -1.25
C LEU A 23 -0.44 -5.40 -1.41
N ILE A 24 -0.31 -4.44 -2.32
CA ILE A 24 -1.39 -3.51 -2.68
C ILE A 24 -1.66 -3.68 -4.16
N ASP A 25 -2.91 -3.98 -4.52
CA ASP A 25 -3.36 -4.18 -5.90
C ASP A 25 -2.48 -5.14 -6.70
N GLY A 26 -2.08 -6.25 -6.07
CA GLY A 26 -1.24 -7.26 -6.68
C GLY A 26 0.23 -6.87 -6.84
N VAL A 27 0.67 -5.74 -6.27
CA VAL A 27 2.07 -5.31 -6.29
C VAL A 27 2.68 -5.35 -4.89
N GLU A 28 3.70 -6.19 -4.76
CA GLU A 28 4.47 -6.30 -3.53
C GLU A 28 5.40 -5.10 -3.34
N GLY A 29 5.53 -4.67 -2.09
CA GLY A 29 6.47 -3.63 -1.73
C GLY A 29 6.67 -3.56 -0.23
N LYS A 30 7.43 -2.55 0.20
CA LYS A 30 7.79 -2.32 1.60
C LYS A 30 7.22 -0.99 2.08
N ILE A 31 6.58 -0.98 3.25
CA ILE A 31 6.15 0.27 3.89
C ILE A 31 7.39 1.08 4.25
N THR A 32 7.46 2.32 3.78
CA THR A 32 8.58 3.24 4.05
C THR A 32 8.23 4.27 5.12
N SER A 33 6.95 4.59 5.32
CA SER A 33 6.50 5.41 6.46
C SER A 33 5.01 5.26 6.71
N LEU A 34 4.60 5.38 7.97
CA LEU A 34 3.21 5.61 8.37
C LEU A 34 3.09 7.10 8.74
N ARG A 35 2.10 7.79 8.17
CA ARG A 35 1.98 9.26 8.24
C ARG A 35 0.82 9.72 9.10
N SER A 36 -0.28 8.97 9.08
CA SER A 36 -1.46 9.29 9.87
C SER A 36 -2.14 8.00 10.29
N ILE A 37 -2.63 7.99 11.53
CA ILE A 37 -3.50 6.96 12.08
C ILE A 37 -4.66 7.71 12.73
N LYS A 38 -5.88 7.48 12.25
CA LYS A 38 -7.09 8.17 12.72
C LYS A 38 -8.14 7.14 13.09
N ALA A 39 -8.67 7.21 14.31
CA ALA A 39 -9.85 6.43 14.68
C ALA A 39 -11.09 6.99 13.96
N LEU A 40 -11.89 6.13 13.34
CA LEU A 40 -13.14 6.51 12.67
C LEU A 40 -14.38 6.25 13.55
N GLY A 41 -14.25 5.43 14.59
CA GLY A 41 -15.35 4.98 15.45
C GLY A 41 -15.64 3.49 15.27
N GLY A 42 -16.36 2.87 16.19
CA GLY A 42 -16.72 1.45 16.08
C GLY A 42 -15.54 0.46 16.07
N GLY A 43 -14.36 0.87 16.52
CA GLY A 43 -13.12 0.09 16.44
C GLY A 43 -12.40 0.18 15.09
N GLU A 44 -12.88 0.99 14.16
CA GLU A 44 -12.24 1.22 12.86
C GLU A 44 -11.16 2.30 12.95
N TYR A 45 -10.11 2.08 12.17
CA TYR A 45 -8.99 2.99 12.00
C TYR A 45 -8.75 3.24 10.51
N GLU A 46 -8.34 4.46 10.19
CA GLU A 46 -7.76 4.86 8.93
C GLU A 46 -6.25 4.99 9.11
N ILE A 47 -5.47 4.36 8.23
CA ILE A 47 -4.02 4.50 8.16
C ILE A 47 -3.64 5.07 6.80
N ILE A 48 -2.84 6.13 6.82
CA ILE A 48 -2.21 6.70 5.62
C ILE A 48 -0.71 6.45 5.72
N GLY A 49 -0.14 5.86 4.69
CA GLY A 49 1.27 5.53 4.65
C GLY A 49 1.88 5.71 3.26
N ARG A 50 3.18 5.44 3.20
CA ARG A 50 3.94 5.33 1.96
C ARG A 50 4.54 3.95 1.88
N TYR A 51 4.50 3.35 0.70
CA TYR A 51 5.19 2.11 0.42
C TYR A 51 5.99 2.22 -0.89
N LYS A 52 7.07 1.46 -0.97
CA LYS A 52 7.94 1.36 -2.13
C LYS A 52 7.75 -0.02 -2.76
N PRO A 53 7.16 -0.09 -3.96
CA PRO A 53 7.06 -1.33 -4.74
C PRO A 53 8.43 -1.98 -4.98
N ASN A 54 8.49 -3.30 -4.95
CA ASN A 54 9.71 -4.08 -5.24
C ASN A 54 10.10 -4.04 -6.72
N VAL A 55 9.11 -3.76 -7.58
CA VAL A 55 9.22 -3.66 -9.03
C VAL A 55 8.60 -2.35 -9.49
N ASN A 56 8.89 -1.94 -10.72
CA ASN A 56 8.27 -0.74 -11.28
C ASN A 56 6.75 -0.98 -11.43
N TYR A 57 5.96 -0.45 -10.48
CA TYR A 57 4.50 -0.62 -10.36
C TYR A 57 3.75 -0.38 -11.68
N VAL A 58 4.21 0.60 -12.46
CA VAL A 58 3.65 0.90 -13.79
C VAL A 58 3.85 -0.26 -14.76
N ASP A 59 5.01 -0.92 -14.76
CA ASP A 59 5.29 -2.03 -15.66
C ASP A 59 4.44 -3.26 -15.30
N GLN A 60 4.18 -3.50 -14.01
CA GLN A 60 3.27 -4.57 -13.58
C GLN A 60 1.80 -4.28 -13.89
N LEU A 61 1.30 -3.06 -13.64
CA LEU A 61 -0.05 -2.69 -14.05
C LEU A 61 -0.23 -2.83 -15.56
N LEU A 62 0.71 -2.32 -16.36
CA LEU A 62 0.68 -2.47 -17.81
C LEU A 62 0.70 -3.94 -18.25
N THR A 63 1.43 -4.80 -17.55
CA THR A 63 1.46 -6.25 -17.82
C THR A 63 0.13 -6.92 -17.47
N GLN A 64 -0.49 -6.54 -16.35
CA GLN A 64 -1.82 -7.05 -15.95
C GLN A 64 -2.90 -6.60 -16.94
N PHE A 65 -2.91 -5.35 -17.38
CA PHE A 65 -3.87 -4.85 -18.38
C PHE A 65 -3.65 -5.44 -19.78
N ARG A 66 -2.39 -5.69 -20.18
CA ARG A 66 -2.09 -6.32 -21.49
C ARG A 66 -2.44 -7.81 -21.56
N ARG A 67 -2.49 -8.52 -20.42
CA ARG A 67 -2.87 -9.94 -20.36
C ARG A 67 -4.37 -10.21 -20.52
N ASN A 68 -5.23 -9.19 -20.40
CA ASN A 68 -6.68 -9.31 -20.59
C ASN A 68 -7.13 -9.04 -22.04
N LYS A 69 -6.32 -9.44 -23.04
CA LYS A 69 -6.66 -9.35 -24.47
C LYS A 69 -6.48 -10.67 -25.18
#